data_AF-A0A314ZCK6-F1
#
_entry.id   AF-A0A314ZCK6-F1
#
_cell.length_a   1.000
_cell.length_b   1.000
_cell.length_c   1.000
_cell.angle_alpha   90.00
_cell.angle_beta   90.00
_cell.angle_gamma   90.00
#
_symmetry.space_group_name_H-M   'P 1'
#
loop_
_entity.id
_entity.type
_entity.pdbx_description
1 polymer ?
#
loop_
_entity_poly.entity_id
_entity_poly.type
_entity_poly.pdbx_seq_one_letter_code
_entity_poly.pdbx_strand_id
1 'polypeptide(L)'
;MLLLTSNLETNSKVHAKPCFVMSNLHEKNIQTHPWFGIKPNPYYMELFSFSILYAYLCLSLFYQPARTQQAYINGSTLWNCSGNPAISKGYLCDASVKSCEAFVTFRSRAPHDTASSIASLLGSEASEIASINKVSASDKIPSDKLIVVPVSCSCSGNIFQHFSPYTVKKNDTYFKTANDTYQGLTTCQAMISQNYYDPENIPVGAVLTVPVRCACPSENQTADGITSLLTYMVAKNDTIASIGGMFGVNTQRITVANMLSQDIVIDINTPVLVPLKSKRCPTSDGSLADGIYLEYVDCIRRGKKFPVKLVTLLGIGIGLAFICMFLSVYKLYQCLKRRRIKTQQEKFFKQNGGFLLQEKISSFGSSSKAKLFTAEELERATDNYNQSRFLGQGGYGTVYKGMLLDGTIVAVKRSRAIDKHQIEQFINEVVILTQINHRNIVKLLGCCLQGTKYR
;
A
#
# COMPACT_ATOMS: atom_id res chain seq x y z
N MET A 1 33.14 60.20 12.62
CA MET A 1 33.76 59.73 13.88
C MET A 1 33.74 58.21 13.84
N LEU A 2 34.92 57.58 13.84
CA LEU A 2 35.15 56.13 13.74
C LEU A 2 34.55 55.37 14.95
N LEU A 3 34.23 54.08 14.76
CA LEU A 3 34.72 52.98 15.60
C LEU A 3 34.40 51.60 14.97
N LEU A 4 35.44 50.77 14.89
CA LEU A 4 35.44 49.34 14.55
C LEU A 4 34.92 48.50 15.73
N THR A 5 34.36 47.31 15.46
CA THR A 5 34.63 46.06 16.21
C THR A 5 34.04 44.85 15.49
N SER A 6 34.82 43.77 15.52
CA SER A 6 34.57 42.42 15.00
C SER A 6 33.87 41.53 16.03
N ASN A 7 32.91 40.70 15.62
CA ASN A 7 32.99 39.24 15.76
C ASN A 7 31.73 38.54 15.24
N LEU A 8 31.97 37.40 14.58
CA LEU A 8 30.99 36.41 14.16
C LEU A 8 30.45 35.66 15.37
N GLU A 9 29.13 35.48 15.43
CA GLU A 9 28.56 34.27 16.00
C GLU A 9 27.20 33.96 15.35
N THR A 10 27.11 32.75 14.81
CA THR A 10 25.98 32.18 14.11
C THR A 10 24.86 31.81 15.08
N ASN A 11 23.71 32.46 14.95
CA ASN A 11 22.43 31.88 15.35
C ASN A 11 21.32 32.50 14.49
N SER A 12 20.64 31.66 13.71
CA SER A 12 19.60 32.07 12.75
C SER A 12 18.32 32.53 13.47
N LYS A 13 18.35 33.73 14.06
CA LYS A 13 17.15 34.46 14.47
C LYS A 13 16.55 35.14 13.24
N VAL A 14 15.30 34.82 12.93
CA VAL A 14 14.51 35.51 11.90
C VAL A 14 14.22 36.93 12.39
N HIS A 15 15.09 37.87 12.06
CA HIS A 15 14.88 39.29 12.33
C HIS A 15 14.02 39.90 11.22
N ALA A 16 12.92 40.53 11.60
CA ALA A 16 12.09 41.32 10.69
C ALA A 16 12.89 42.55 10.21
N LYS A 17 12.75 42.88 8.91
CA LYS A 17 13.48 43.96 8.25
C LYS A 17 12.47 45.01 7.75
N PRO A 18 12.43 46.22 8.32
CA PRO A 18 11.53 47.25 7.82
C PRO A 18 11.99 47.77 6.46
N CYS A 19 11.05 48.34 5.71
CA CYS A 19 11.31 48.91 4.38
C CYS A 19 10.84 50.37 4.28
N PHE A 20 11.53 51.17 3.47
CA PHE A 20 11.17 52.55 3.13
C PHE A 20 10.78 52.66 1.66
N VAL A 21 9.78 53.50 1.35
CA VAL A 21 9.32 53.78 -0.02
C VAL A 21 9.50 55.27 -0.31
N MET A 22 10.28 55.59 -1.33
CA MET A 22 10.72 56.96 -1.65
C MET A 22 10.30 57.39 -3.07
N SER A 23 9.96 58.66 -3.26
CA SER A 23 9.58 59.25 -4.56
C SER A 23 10.76 59.90 -5.32
N ASN A 24 10.62 60.03 -6.64
CA ASN A 24 11.55 60.73 -7.56
C ASN A 24 12.95 60.09 -7.68
N LEU A 25 13.06 59.15 -8.62
CA LEU A 25 14.31 58.83 -9.31
C LEU A 25 14.45 59.76 -10.52
N HIS A 26 14.72 61.05 -10.29
CA HIS A 26 15.38 61.83 -11.34
C HIS A 26 16.87 61.51 -11.23
N GLU A 27 17.44 61.01 -12.33
CA GLU A 27 18.85 60.65 -12.53
C GLU A 27 19.82 61.38 -11.59
N LYS A 28 20.20 60.71 -10.50
CA LYS A 28 21.48 60.94 -9.86
C LYS A 28 22.24 59.64 -9.94
N ASN A 29 23.20 59.61 -10.87
CA ASN A 29 24.12 58.51 -11.13
C ASN A 29 24.74 57.99 -9.83
N ILE A 30 24.33 56.80 -9.42
CA ILE A 30 25.08 55.99 -8.46
C ILE A 30 25.81 54.94 -9.31
N GLN A 31 27.02 55.26 -9.75
CA GLN A 31 27.91 54.29 -10.38
C GLN A 31 28.61 53.47 -9.30
N THR A 32 28.49 52.14 -9.34
CA THR A 32 29.50 51.20 -8.81
C THR A 32 29.52 49.91 -9.63
N HIS A 33 30.73 49.37 -9.82
CA HIS A 33 31.12 48.33 -10.77
C HIS A 33 30.68 46.88 -10.38
N PRO A 34 30.47 45.97 -11.37
CA PRO A 34 30.07 44.59 -11.11
C PRO A 34 31.26 43.64 -10.86
N TRP A 35 31.07 42.69 -9.94
CA TRP A 35 31.92 41.50 -9.75
C TRP A 35 31.10 40.21 -9.99
N PHE A 36 31.83 39.17 -10.44
CA PHE A 36 31.46 37.92 -11.13
C PHE A 36 30.48 36.92 -10.49
N GLY A 37 29.82 36.13 -11.36
CA GLY A 37 29.92 34.65 -11.37
C GLY A 37 28.69 33.81 -10.93
N ILE A 38 28.04 33.11 -11.87
CA ILE A 38 27.07 32.03 -11.62
C ILE A 38 27.64 30.71 -12.19
N LYS A 39 27.63 29.62 -11.39
CA LYS A 39 27.79 28.23 -11.86
C LYS A 39 26.42 27.51 -11.82
N PRO A 40 26.11 26.60 -12.77
CA PRO A 40 24.87 25.81 -12.74
C PRO A 40 24.98 24.56 -11.83
N ASN A 41 23.82 24.15 -11.33
CA ASN A 41 23.58 23.13 -10.29
C ASN A 41 23.31 21.72 -10.91
N PRO A 42 23.90 20.61 -10.40
CA PRO A 42 23.73 19.28 -10.98
C PRO A 42 22.66 18.47 -10.23
N TYR A 43 21.42 18.43 -10.73
CA TYR A 43 20.36 17.56 -10.18
C TYR A 43 19.48 16.88 -11.23
N TYR A 44 19.88 16.87 -12.52
CA TYR A 44 19.04 16.35 -13.61
C TYR A 44 19.44 14.96 -14.15
N MET A 45 20.42 14.27 -13.56
CA MET A 45 20.98 13.01 -14.09
C MET A 45 20.65 11.74 -13.29
N GLU A 46 19.81 11.79 -12.25
CA GLU A 46 19.45 10.58 -11.48
C GLU A 46 18.10 9.94 -11.84
N LEU A 47 17.24 10.61 -12.62
CA LEU A 47 15.90 10.11 -12.94
C LEU A 47 15.84 9.14 -14.14
N PHE A 48 16.87 9.08 -14.98
CA PHE A 48 16.85 8.24 -16.20
C PHE A 48 17.30 6.78 -15.95
N SER A 49 18.08 6.52 -14.89
CA SER A 49 18.67 5.20 -14.63
C SER A 49 17.70 4.22 -13.95
N PHE A 50 16.70 4.71 -13.20
CA PHE A 50 15.73 3.84 -12.50
C PHE A 50 14.67 3.25 -13.44
N SER A 51 14.37 3.92 -14.55
CA SER A 51 13.34 3.51 -15.52
C SER A 51 13.72 2.26 -16.33
N ILE A 52 15.01 2.13 -16.66
CA ILE A 52 15.55 1.01 -17.45
C ILE A 52 15.70 -0.25 -16.58
N LEU A 53 16.08 -0.07 -15.30
CA LEU A 53 16.17 -1.16 -14.34
C LEU A 53 14.78 -1.75 -14.03
N TYR A 54 13.75 -0.90 -13.93
CA TYR A 54 12.36 -1.33 -13.75
C TYR A 54 11.81 -2.08 -14.98
N ALA A 55 12.15 -1.64 -16.19
CA ALA A 55 11.74 -2.33 -17.42
C ALA A 55 12.40 -3.73 -17.56
N TYR A 56 13.67 -3.88 -17.19
CA TYR A 56 14.36 -5.18 -17.18
C TYR A 56 13.84 -6.12 -16.08
N LEU A 57 13.47 -5.60 -14.92
CA LEU A 57 12.80 -6.36 -13.85
C LEU A 57 11.36 -6.78 -14.24
N CYS A 58 10.65 -5.99 -15.05
CA CYS A 58 9.34 -6.37 -15.57
C CYS A 58 9.43 -7.40 -16.71
N LEU A 59 10.49 -7.40 -17.53
CA LEU A 59 10.67 -8.35 -18.63
C LEU A 59 11.14 -9.75 -18.17
N SER A 60 11.81 -9.86 -17.02
CA SER A 60 12.19 -11.16 -16.45
C SER A 60 11.06 -11.87 -15.68
N LEU A 61 9.92 -11.20 -15.45
CA LEU A 61 8.73 -11.77 -14.81
C LEU A 61 7.74 -12.42 -15.78
N PHE A 62 7.97 -12.32 -17.10
CA PHE A 62 7.13 -12.96 -18.11
C PHE A 62 8.00 -13.82 -19.02
N TYR A 63 8.33 -15.04 -18.61
CA TYR A 63 8.49 -16.21 -19.50
C TYR A 63 8.90 -17.42 -18.64
N GLN A 64 7.89 -18.12 -18.13
CA GLN A 64 8.01 -19.54 -17.82
C GLN A 64 6.86 -20.23 -18.56
N PRO A 65 7.13 -21.11 -19.54
CA PRO A 65 6.06 -21.84 -20.22
C PRO A 65 5.35 -22.74 -19.21
N ALA A 66 4.06 -22.48 -19.00
CA ALA A 66 3.20 -23.25 -18.12
C ALA A 66 3.06 -24.69 -18.65
N ARG A 67 3.66 -25.66 -17.96
CA ARG A 67 3.18 -27.03 -17.96
C ARG A 67 2.50 -27.29 -16.62
N THR A 68 1.22 -27.02 -16.53
CA THR A 68 0.39 -27.27 -15.33
C THR A 68 -0.03 -28.75 -15.23
N GLN A 69 0.92 -29.65 -15.47
CA GLN A 69 0.88 -31.02 -14.95
C GLN A 69 1.49 -30.98 -13.54
N GLN A 70 0.97 -31.77 -12.62
CA GLN A 70 1.35 -31.66 -11.22
C GLN A 70 2.31 -32.79 -10.87
N ALA A 71 3.49 -32.45 -10.34
CA ALA A 71 4.45 -33.48 -9.95
C ALA A 71 3.92 -34.28 -8.76
N TYR A 72 4.01 -35.60 -8.85
CA TYR A 72 3.76 -36.50 -7.73
C TYR A 72 4.82 -36.34 -6.64
N ILE A 73 4.38 -36.28 -5.39
CA ILE A 73 5.25 -36.25 -4.22
C ILE A 73 5.37 -37.66 -3.64
N ASN A 74 6.61 -38.17 -3.59
CA ASN A 74 6.90 -39.46 -2.97
C ASN A 74 6.90 -39.36 -1.43
N GLY A 75 6.83 -40.52 -0.78
CA GLY A 75 6.78 -40.61 0.67
C GLY A 75 8.00 -40.00 1.37
N SER A 76 9.21 -40.26 0.87
CA SER A 76 10.45 -39.76 1.47
C SER A 76 10.51 -38.22 1.54
N THR A 77 9.90 -37.54 0.58
CA THR A 77 9.76 -36.07 0.58
C THR A 77 8.62 -35.60 1.47
N LEU A 78 7.50 -36.34 1.50
CA LEU A 78 6.31 -36.01 2.28
C LEU A 78 6.57 -36.04 3.79
N TRP A 79 7.32 -37.03 4.28
CA TRP A 79 7.48 -37.28 5.71
C TRP A 79 8.66 -36.54 6.38
N ASN A 80 9.45 -35.78 5.61
CA ASN A 80 10.63 -35.07 6.13
C ASN A 80 10.37 -33.58 6.41
N CYS A 81 9.94 -33.24 7.63
CA CYS A 81 9.66 -31.86 8.02
C CYS A 81 10.89 -30.92 8.08
N SER A 82 12.10 -31.46 8.07
CA SER A 82 13.34 -30.66 8.08
C SER A 82 13.70 -30.14 6.70
N GLY A 83 13.21 -30.79 5.63
CA GLY A 83 13.39 -30.33 4.25
C GLY A 83 12.41 -29.22 3.87
N ASN A 84 12.74 -28.44 2.83
CA ASN A 84 11.83 -27.42 2.28
C ASN A 84 11.72 -27.46 0.73
N PRO A 85 11.42 -28.63 0.12
CA PRO A 85 11.29 -28.71 -1.33
C PRO A 85 10.00 -28.01 -1.80
N ALA A 86 10.03 -27.34 -2.95
CA ALA A 86 8.86 -26.60 -3.45
C ALA A 86 7.60 -27.47 -3.59
N ILE A 87 7.76 -28.73 -3.99
CA ILE A 87 6.67 -29.70 -4.16
C ILE A 87 5.93 -30.00 -2.85
N SER A 88 6.57 -29.89 -1.68
CA SER A 88 5.89 -30.15 -0.40
C SER A 88 4.92 -29.04 -0.01
N LYS A 89 4.98 -27.86 -0.64
CA LYS A 89 4.11 -26.72 -0.31
C LYS A 89 2.72 -26.79 -0.95
N GLY A 90 2.57 -27.48 -2.08
CA GLY A 90 1.30 -27.67 -2.76
C GLY A 90 1.47 -27.92 -4.26
N TYR A 91 0.36 -27.83 -4.99
CA TYR A 91 0.34 -27.92 -6.45
C TYR A 91 0.54 -26.54 -7.06
N LEU A 92 1.27 -26.44 -8.18
CA LEU A 92 1.55 -25.15 -8.80
C LEU A 92 0.32 -24.63 -9.57
N CYS A 93 0.07 -23.33 -9.48
CA CYS A 93 -0.95 -22.63 -10.25
C CYS A 93 -0.33 -21.54 -11.13
N ASP A 94 -0.99 -21.26 -12.26
CA ASP A 94 -0.70 -20.13 -13.13
C ASP A 94 -1.69 -18.98 -12.87
N ALA A 95 -1.32 -17.76 -13.22
CA ALA A 95 -2.10 -16.55 -12.95
C ALA A 95 -3.48 -16.53 -13.63
N SER A 96 -3.72 -17.39 -14.63
CA SER A 96 -4.97 -17.49 -15.39
C SER A 96 -6.11 -18.15 -14.61
N VAL A 97 -5.83 -19.13 -13.73
CA VAL A 97 -6.85 -19.88 -12.98
C VAL A 97 -6.78 -19.52 -11.50
N LYS A 98 -7.70 -18.65 -11.06
CA LYS A 98 -7.70 -18.15 -9.68
C LYS A 98 -8.32 -19.12 -8.67
N SER A 99 -9.34 -19.86 -9.05
CA SER A 99 -10.04 -20.81 -8.17
C SER A 99 -10.93 -21.77 -8.95
N CYS A 100 -11.20 -22.93 -8.36
CA CYS A 100 -12.14 -23.92 -8.89
C CYS A 100 -12.76 -24.72 -7.73
N GLU A 101 -13.82 -25.45 -8.05
CA GLU A 101 -14.27 -26.54 -7.20
C GLU A 101 -13.36 -27.75 -7.41
N ALA A 102 -12.86 -28.30 -6.31
CA ALA A 102 -12.06 -29.51 -6.29
C ALA A 102 -12.61 -30.45 -5.21
N PHE A 103 -12.14 -31.68 -5.23
CA PHE A 103 -12.52 -32.67 -4.24
C PHE A 103 -11.29 -33.23 -3.55
N VAL A 104 -11.43 -33.67 -2.31
CA VAL A 104 -10.41 -34.44 -1.60
C VAL A 104 -11.05 -35.70 -1.01
N THR A 105 -10.27 -36.76 -0.82
CA THR A 105 -10.73 -37.93 -0.10
C THR A 105 -10.27 -37.94 1.36
N PHE A 106 -11.12 -38.46 2.23
CA PHE A 106 -10.86 -38.62 3.66
C PHE A 106 -11.41 -39.96 4.13
N ARG A 107 -10.63 -40.75 4.87
CA ARG A 107 -11.07 -42.01 5.46
C ARG A 107 -11.63 -41.75 6.86
N SER A 108 -12.89 -42.06 7.09
CA SER A 108 -13.55 -41.81 8.38
C SER A 108 -12.85 -42.56 9.51
N ARG A 109 -12.50 -41.83 10.57
CA ARG A 109 -11.93 -42.41 11.80
C ARG A 109 -12.19 -41.48 12.96
N ALA A 110 -12.44 -42.02 14.15
CA ALA A 110 -12.65 -41.19 15.34
C ALA A 110 -11.45 -40.24 15.55
N PRO A 111 -11.67 -38.95 15.87
CA PRO A 111 -12.95 -38.29 16.16
C PRO A 111 -13.65 -37.68 14.92
N HIS A 112 -13.12 -37.90 13.71
CA HIS A 112 -13.64 -37.42 12.43
C HIS A 112 -14.40 -38.53 11.70
N ASP A 113 -15.44 -39.04 12.35
CA ASP A 113 -16.28 -40.15 11.89
C ASP A 113 -17.74 -39.75 11.66
N THR A 114 -18.03 -38.45 11.46
CA THR A 114 -19.33 -37.92 11.02
C THR A 114 -19.12 -36.89 9.92
N ALA A 115 -20.13 -36.62 9.08
CA ALA A 115 -19.99 -35.59 8.04
C ALA A 115 -19.71 -34.21 8.65
N SER A 116 -20.33 -33.88 9.79
CA SER A 116 -20.07 -32.64 10.52
C SER A 116 -18.63 -32.53 11.06
N SER A 117 -18.08 -33.60 11.64
CA SER A 117 -16.71 -33.58 12.18
C SER A 117 -15.65 -33.55 11.08
N ILE A 118 -15.92 -34.16 9.92
CA ILE A 118 -15.06 -34.10 8.74
C ILE A 118 -15.14 -32.70 8.09
N ALA A 119 -16.35 -32.15 7.94
CA ALA A 119 -16.58 -30.79 7.43
C ALA A 119 -15.81 -29.75 8.25
N SER A 120 -15.91 -29.83 9.57
CA SER A 120 -15.19 -28.93 10.48
C SER A 120 -13.68 -29.04 10.37
N LEU A 121 -13.14 -30.23 10.05
CA LEU A 121 -11.70 -30.43 9.89
C LEU A 121 -11.20 -29.88 8.55
N LEU A 122 -11.95 -30.11 7.47
CA LEU A 122 -11.53 -29.85 6.10
C LEU A 122 -12.05 -28.52 5.52
N GLY A 123 -12.79 -27.72 6.29
CA GLY A 123 -13.30 -26.43 5.83
C GLY A 123 -14.42 -26.54 4.79
N SER A 124 -15.24 -27.59 4.90
CA SER A 124 -16.32 -27.92 3.96
C SER A 124 -17.70 -27.84 4.63
N GLU A 125 -18.77 -28.14 3.88
CA GLU A 125 -20.16 -28.11 4.35
C GLU A 125 -20.68 -29.52 4.64
N ALA A 126 -21.14 -29.77 5.86
CA ALA A 126 -21.58 -31.10 6.30
C ALA A 126 -22.73 -31.66 5.46
N SER A 127 -23.66 -30.80 5.01
CA SER A 127 -24.78 -31.21 4.15
C SER A 127 -24.31 -31.64 2.75
N GLU A 128 -23.28 -30.99 2.21
CA GLU A 128 -22.71 -31.38 0.91
C GLU A 128 -22.01 -32.73 1.03
N ILE A 129 -21.17 -32.92 2.06
CA ILE A 129 -20.52 -34.20 2.35
C ILE A 129 -21.57 -35.32 2.53
N ALA A 130 -22.61 -35.07 3.32
CA ALA A 130 -23.70 -36.01 3.56
C ALA A 130 -24.38 -36.44 2.24
N SER A 131 -24.73 -35.46 1.40
CA SER A 131 -25.40 -35.71 0.12
C SER A 131 -24.52 -36.49 -0.87
N ILE A 132 -23.24 -36.13 -1.00
CA ILE A 132 -22.29 -36.76 -1.93
C ILE A 132 -22.06 -38.22 -1.56
N ASN A 133 -21.91 -38.50 -0.28
CA ASN A 133 -21.51 -39.81 0.22
C ASN A 133 -22.70 -40.69 0.64
N LYS A 134 -23.93 -40.21 0.44
CA LYS A 134 -25.18 -40.88 0.84
C LYS A 134 -25.14 -41.29 2.32
N VAL A 135 -24.71 -40.38 3.18
CA VAL A 135 -24.68 -40.56 4.65
C VAL A 135 -25.49 -39.45 5.32
N SER A 136 -25.94 -39.68 6.55
CA SER A 136 -26.50 -38.62 7.39
C SER A 136 -25.40 -37.65 7.83
N ALA A 137 -25.78 -36.40 8.09
CA ALA A 137 -24.83 -35.37 8.51
C ALA A 137 -24.22 -35.66 9.89
N SER A 138 -25.00 -36.24 10.79
CA SER A 138 -24.64 -36.45 12.20
C SER A 138 -24.38 -37.90 12.57
N ASP A 139 -24.83 -38.85 11.74
CA ASP A 139 -24.66 -40.27 12.06
C ASP A 139 -23.19 -40.67 11.93
N LYS A 140 -22.80 -41.63 12.78
CA LYS A 140 -21.46 -42.20 12.76
C LYS A 140 -21.25 -43.00 11.47
N ILE A 141 -20.24 -42.60 10.73
CA ILE A 141 -19.75 -43.26 9.52
C ILE A 141 -18.84 -44.43 9.96
N PRO A 142 -18.98 -45.63 9.36
CA PRO A 142 -18.10 -46.75 9.64
C PRO A 142 -16.63 -46.38 9.49
N SER A 143 -15.75 -46.95 10.32
CA SER A 143 -14.32 -46.67 10.25
C SER A 143 -13.75 -47.09 8.90
N ASP A 144 -12.80 -46.31 8.40
CA ASP A 144 -12.09 -46.48 7.12
C ASP A 144 -13.00 -46.42 5.88
N LYS A 145 -14.24 -45.91 6.01
CA LYS A 145 -15.06 -45.57 4.84
C LYS A 145 -14.42 -44.39 4.12
N LEU A 146 -14.24 -44.51 2.81
CA LEU A 146 -13.76 -43.42 1.97
C LEU A 146 -14.87 -42.37 1.78
N ILE A 147 -14.58 -41.13 2.16
CA ILE A 147 -15.49 -39.99 2.07
C ILE A 147 -14.92 -38.98 1.09
N VAL A 148 -15.72 -38.60 0.11
CA VAL A 148 -15.42 -37.51 -0.83
C VAL A 148 -15.87 -36.19 -0.22
N VAL A 149 -14.97 -35.22 -0.17
CA VAL A 149 -15.22 -33.91 0.45
C VAL A 149 -15.01 -32.81 -0.60
N PRO A 150 -16.03 -31.99 -0.90
CA PRO A 150 -15.87 -30.86 -1.79
C PRO A 150 -15.10 -29.74 -1.09
N VAL A 151 -14.15 -29.13 -1.78
CA VAL A 151 -13.34 -28.01 -1.28
C VAL A 151 -13.25 -26.90 -2.32
N SER A 152 -13.19 -25.67 -1.83
CA SER A 152 -12.97 -24.50 -2.69
C SER A 152 -11.46 -24.32 -2.87
N CYS A 153 -10.93 -24.76 -4.01
CA CYS A 153 -9.52 -24.65 -4.31
C CYS A 153 -9.18 -23.28 -4.88
N SER A 154 -8.12 -22.65 -4.37
CA SER A 154 -7.71 -21.31 -4.78
C SER A 154 -6.21 -21.22 -4.99
N CYS A 155 -5.80 -20.42 -5.96
CA CYS A 155 -4.40 -20.08 -6.21
C CYS A 155 -3.99 -18.93 -5.29
N SER A 156 -3.03 -19.17 -4.40
CA SER A 156 -2.48 -18.15 -3.50
C SER A 156 -0.97 -18.10 -3.68
N GLY A 157 -0.47 -16.94 -4.13
CA GLY A 157 0.88 -16.85 -4.69
C GLY A 157 0.94 -17.66 -5.99
N ASN A 158 1.68 -18.77 -5.99
CA ASN A 158 1.80 -19.70 -7.12
C ASN A 158 1.42 -21.13 -6.73
N ILE A 159 0.64 -21.30 -5.64
CA ILE A 159 0.26 -22.61 -5.13
C ILE A 159 -1.26 -22.71 -4.99
N PHE A 160 -1.84 -23.77 -5.53
CA PHE A 160 -3.21 -24.17 -5.26
C PHE A 160 -3.33 -24.78 -3.86
N GLN A 161 -4.27 -24.23 -3.09
CA GLN A 161 -4.56 -24.69 -1.74
C GLN A 161 -5.98 -24.30 -1.31
N HIS A 162 -6.49 -25.06 -0.35
CA HIS A 162 -7.71 -24.77 0.40
C HIS A 162 -7.34 -24.59 1.88
N PHE A 163 -7.66 -23.45 2.47
CA PHE A 163 -7.31 -23.20 3.87
C PHE A 163 -8.40 -23.70 4.81
N SER A 164 -8.01 -24.51 5.79
CA SER A 164 -8.87 -24.92 6.89
C SER A 164 -8.24 -24.55 8.24
N PRO A 165 -8.97 -23.88 9.16
CA PRO A 165 -8.47 -23.60 10.50
C PRO A 165 -8.48 -24.87 11.37
N TYR A 166 -7.42 -25.10 12.13
CA TYR A 166 -7.31 -26.22 13.06
C TYR A 166 -6.90 -25.76 14.45
N THR A 167 -7.62 -26.19 15.49
CA THR A 167 -7.27 -25.87 16.89
C THR A 167 -6.37 -26.96 17.47
N VAL A 168 -5.18 -26.57 17.89
CA VAL A 168 -4.12 -27.45 18.40
C VAL A 168 -4.55 -28.12 19.70
N LYS A 169 -4.43 -29.44 19.74
CA LYS A 169 -4.68 -30.27 20.91
C LYS A 169 -3.37 -30.62 21.62
N LYS A 170 -3.48 -31.17 22.82
CA LYS A 170 -2.32 -31.65 23.59
C LYS A 170 -1.57 -32.72 22.77
N ASN A 171 -0.24 -32.57 22.66
CA ASN A 171 0.68 -33.45 21.92
C ASN A 171 0.60 -33.37 20.39
N ASP A 172 -0.13 -32.40 19.83
CA ASP A 172 -0.09 -32.13 18.39
C ASP A 172 1.27 -31.57 17.99
N THR A 173 1.72 -32.00 16.81
CA THR A 173 2.88 -31.44 16.11
C THR A 173 2.49 -31.26 14.65
N TYR A 174 3.19 -30.40 13.89
CA TYR A 174 2.90 -30.26 12.46
C TYR A 174 2.94 -31.59 11.72
N PHE A 175 3.86 -32.49 12.08
CA PHE A 175 3.96 -33.82 11.48
C PHE A 175 2.73 -34.69 11.78
N LYS A 176 2.35 -34.83 13.05
CA LYS A 176 1.20 -35.65 13.45
C LYS A 176 -0.10 -35.06 12.92
N THR A 177 -0.25 -33.73 12.95
CA THR A 177 -1.43 -33.08 12.39
C THR A 177 -1.53 -33.32 10.88
N ALA A 178 -0.45 -33.13 10.13
CA ALA A 178 -0.46 -33.38 8.69
C ALA A 178 -0.73 -34.85 8.31
N ASN A 179 -0.03 -35.80 8.94
CA ASN A 179 -0.08 -37.22 8.60
C ASN A 179 -1.26 -37.96 9.27
N ASP A 180 -1.50 -37.71 10.55
CA ASP A 180 -2.44 -38.47 11.37
C ASP A 180 -3.78 -37.75 11.58
N THR A 181 -3.86 -36.44 11.40
CA THR A 181 -5.17 -35.75 11.45
C THR A 181 -5.70 -35.54 10.04
N TYR A 182 -4.89 -34.95 9.16
CA TYR A 182 -5.24 -34.64 7.78
C TYR A 182 -4.91 -35.75 6.77
N GLN A 183 -4.41 -36.92 7.22
CA GLN A 183 -4.22 -38.10 6.35
C GLN A 183 -3.29 -37.86 5.16
N GLY A 184 -2.34 -36.93 5.26
CA GLY A 184 -1.43 -36.57 4.17
C GLY A 184 -2.04 -35.59 3.14
N LEU A 185 -3.27 -35.09 3.36
CA LEU A 185 -3.88 -34.02 2.55
C LEU A 185 -3.14 -32.69 2.67
N THR A 186 -2.24 -32.57 3.65
CA THR A 186 -1.30 -31.47 3.80
C THR A 186 0.07 -32.03 4.20
N THR A 187 1.08 -31.18 4.23
CA THR A 187 2.43 -31.54 4.66
C THR A 187 2.83 -30.67 5.84
N CYS A 188 3.69 -31.17 6.72
CA CYS A 188 4.19 -30.37 7.83
C CYS A 188 4.97 -29.14 7.33
N GLN A 189 5.68 -29.24 6.21
CA GLN A 189 6.41 -28.14 5.59
C GLN A 189 5.44 -27.05 5.10
N ALA A 190 4.33 -27.44 4.47
CA ALA A 190 3.30 -26.51 4.05
C ALA A 190 2.67 -25.82 5.28
N MET A 191 2.35 -26.58 6.33
CA MET A 191 1.83 -26.00 7.58
C MET A 191 2.83 -25.04 8.23
N ILE A 192 4.11 -25.42 8.36
CA ILE A 192 5.18 -24.56 8.90
C ILE A 192 5.30 -23.27 8.08
N SER A 193 5.16 -23.35 6.75
CA SER A 193 5.25 -22.15 5.89
C SER A 193 4.06 -21.19 6.02
N GLN A 194 2.92 -21.65 6.52
CA GLN A 194 1.68 -20.86 6.68
C GLN A 194 1.45 -20.36 8.10
N ASN A 195 2.27 -20.79 9.06
CA ASN A 195 2.06 -20.53 10.48
C ASN A 195 3.33 -19.99 11.12
N TYR A 196 3.18 -19.06 12.06
CA TYR A 196 4.30 -18.39 12.72
C TYR A 196 4.80 -19.13 13.99
N TYR A 197 4.14 -20.23 14.38
CA TYR A 197 4.50 -20.99 15.58
C TYR A 197 5.75 -21.83 15.37
N ASP A 198 6.56 -21.91 16.43
CA ASP A 198 7.74 -22.77 16.49
C ASP A 198 7.35 -24.25 16.25
N PRO A 199 7.96 -24.94 15.28
CA PRO A 199 7.70 -26.36 15.02
C PRO A 199 7.91 -27.28 16.22
N GLU A 200 8.79 -26.91 17.15
CA GLU A 200 9.07 -27.69 18.36
C GLU A 200 8.08 -27.39 19.51
N ASN A 201 7.39 -26.26 19.46
CA ASN A 201 6.51 -25.81 20.54
C ASN A 201 5.29 -25.04 20.03
N ILE A 202 4.25 -25.78 19.66
CA ILE A 202 2.96 -25.21 19.27
C ILE A 202 2.04 -25.15 20.49
N PRO A 203 1.56 -23.96 20.91
CA PRO A 203 0.68 -23.86 22.08
C PRO A 203 -0.65 -24.60 21.91
N VAL A 204 -1.10 -25.30 22.95
CA VAL A 204 -2.46 -25.90 22.95
C VAL A 204 -3.50 -24.79 22.86
N GLY A 205 -4.50 -24.97 21.99
CA GLY A 205 -5.51 -23.96 21.70
C GLY A 205 -5.09 -22.94 20.63
N ALA A 206 -3.84 -22.98 20.15
CA ALA A 206 -3.45 -22.20 18.97
C ALA A 206 -4.30 -22.61 17.76
N VAL A 207 -4.61 -21.64 16.91
CA VAL A 207 -5.32 -21.88 15.64
C VAL A 207 -4.29 -21.88 14.52
N LEU A 208 -4.09 -23.04 13.91
CA LEU A 208 -3.25 -23.23 12.73
C LEU A 208 -4.06 -22.99 11.46
N THR A 209 -3.46 -22.33 10.49
CA THR A 209 -3.95 -22.30 9.10
C THR A 209 -3.40 -23.53 8.38
N VAL A 210 -4.27 -24.48 8.04
CA VAL A 210 -3.87 -25.72 7.38
C VAL A 210 -4.13 -25.63 5.87
N PRO A 211 -3.09 -25.60 5.03
CA PRO A 211 -3.25 -25.63 3.57
C PRO A 211 -3.52 -27.06 3.09
N VAL A 212 -4.79 -27.39 2.84
CA VAL A 212 -5.21 -28.64 2.22
C VAL A 212 -4.84 -28.61 0.73
N ARG A 213 -4.17 -29.65 0.25
CA ARG A 213 -3.69 -29.78 -1.13
C ARG A 213 -4.84 -30.08 -2.07
N CYS A 214 -5.05 -29.18 -3.02
CA CYS A 214 -6.03 -29.30 -4.09
C CYS A 214 -5.43 -28.68 -5.36
N ALA A 215 -6.01 -28.97 -6.53
CA ALA A 215 -5.57 -28.38 -7.79
C ALA A 215 -6.76 -28.09 -8.69
N CYS A 216 -6.59 -27.13 -9.61
CA CYS A 216 -7.55 -26.87 -10.66
C CYS A 216 -7.13 -27.51 -11.99
N PRO A 217 -8.08 -27.90 -12.84
CA PRO A 217 -7.77 -28.39 -14.18
C PRO A 217 -6.96 -27.36 -14.98
N SER A 218 -5.95 -27.83 -15.71
CA SER A 218 -5.24 -27.03 -16.72
C SER A 218 -6.09 -26.78 -17.95
N GLU A 219 -5.70 -25.82 -18.80
CA GLU A 219 -6.39 -25.54 -20.06
C GLU A 219 -6.51 -26.81 -20.94
N ASN A 220 -5.42 -27.58 -21.07
CA ASN A 220 -5.42 -28.86 -21.78
C ASN A 220 -6.41 -29.87 -21.17
N GLN A 221 -6.46 -29.97 -19.83
CA GLN A 221 -7.42 -30.85 -19.18
C GLN A 221 -8.87 -30.39 -19.42
N THR A 222 -9.13 -29.08 -19.37
CA THR A 222 -10.47 -28.53 -19.66
C THR A 222 -10.87 -28.73 -21.12
N ALA A 223 -9.93 -28.63 -22.07
CA ALA A 223 -10.16 -28.93 -23.49
C ALA A 223 -10.54 -30.41 -23.69
N ASP A 224 -9.98 -31.31 -22.87
CA ASP A 224 -10.34 -32.74 -22.81
C ASP A 224 -11.63 -33.04 -22.02
N GLY A 225 -12.38 -32.00 -21.64
CA GLY A 225 -13.65 -32.09 -20.91
C GLY A 225 -13.51 -32.43 -19.42
N ILE A 226 -12.34 -32.23 -18.81
CA ILE A 226 -12.19 -32.30 -17.35
C ILE A 226 -12.85 -31.08 -16.71
N THR A 227 -13.72 -31.33 -15.75
CA THR A 227 -14.47 -30.30 -15.01
C THR A 227 -13.86 -30.02 -13.64
N SER A 228 -13.23 -31.01 -13.01
CA SER A 228 -12.66 -30.91 -11.67
C SER A 228 -11.55 -31.93 -11.45
N LEU A 229 -10.73 -31.70 -10.42
CA LEU A 229 -9.71 -32.64 -9.96
C LEU A 229 -10.05 -33.13 -8.54
N LEU A 230 -9.86 -34.42 -8.29
CA LEU A 230 -9.98 -35.05 -6.98
C LEU A 230 -8.59 -35.39 -6.45
N THR A 231 -8.21 -34.90 -5.27
CA THR A 231 -7.03 -35.35 -4.53
C THR A 231 -7.38 -36.63 -3.78
N TYR A 232 -6.88 -37.77 -4.27
CA TYR A 232 -7.05 -39.08 -3.63
C TYR A 232 -5.84 -39.41 -2.75
N MET A 233 -6.06 -39.73 -1.48
CA MET A 233 -5.02 -40.22 -0.58
C MET A 233 -4.82 -41.74 -0.75
N VAL A 234 -3.63 -42.13 -1.22
CA VAL A 234 -3.28 -43.53 -1.50
C VAL A 234 -3.33 -44.38 -0.24
N ALA A 235 -4.07 -45.49 -0.28
CA ALA A 235 -4.17 -46.46 0.78
C ALA A 235 -3.29 -47.69 0.50
N LYS A 236 -3.23 -48.59 1.48
CA LYS A 236 -2.48 -49.84 1.36
C LYS A 236 -3.05 -50.68 0.21
N ASN A 237 -2.15 -51.18 -0.66
CA ASN A 237 -2.45 -51.99 -1.84
C ASN A 237 -3.15 -51.26 -3.01
N ASP A 238 -3.26 -49.93 -2.95
CA ASP A 238 -3.80 -49.19 -4.10
C ASP A 238 -2.84 -49.22 -5.30
N THR A 239 -3.42 -49.27 -6.48
CA THR A 239 -2.74 -49.08 -7.77
C THR A 239 -3.43 -47.96 -8.54
N ILE A 240 -2.76 -47.38 -9.54
CA ILE A 240 -3.40 -46.39 -10.43
C ILE A 240 -4.62 -46.99 -11.14
N ALA A 241 -4.60 -48.29 -11.44
CA ALA A 241 -5.72 -49.00 -12.06
C ALA A 241 -6.92 -49.11 -11.13
N SER A 242 -6.73 -49.49 -9.86
CA SER A 242 -7.82 -49.57 -8.88
C SER A 242 -8.43 -48.20 -8.58
N ILE A 243 -7.59 -47.17 -8.46
CA ILE A 243 -8.05 -45.78 -8.27
C ILE A 243 -8.86 -45.31 -9.49
N GLY A 244 -8.34 -45.57 -10.69
CA GLY A 244 -9.03 -45.27 -11.94
C GLY A 244 -10.39 -45.97 -12.05
N GLY A 245 -10.46 -47.25 -11.69
CA GLY A 245 -11.70 -48.02 -11.66
C GLY A 245 -12.74 -47.43 -10.70
N MET A 246 -12.32 -46.99 -9.51
CA MET A 246 -13.20 -46.41 -8.49
C MET A 246 -13.94 -45.15 -8.98
N PHE A 247 -13.25 -44.31 -9.76
CA PHE A 247 -13.78 -43.02 -10.24
C PHE A 247 -14.13 -43.01 -11.73
N GLY A 248 -14.04 -44.16 -12.42
CA GLY A 248 -14.29 -44.26 -13.87
C GLY A 248 -13.29 -43.46 -14.73
N VAL A 249 -12.04 -43.36 -14.28
CA VAL A 249 -10.97 -42.60 -14.97
C VAL A 249 -9.91 -43.56 -15.52
N ASN A 250 -9.54 -43.38 -16.79
CA ASN A 250 -8.49 -44.16 -17.42
C ASN A 250 -7.11 -43.90 -16.77
N THR A 251 -6.33 -44.95 -16.59
CA THR A 251 -5.00 -44.93 -15.94
C THR A 251 -4.04 -43.91 -16.58
N GLN A 252 -4.01 -43.81 -17.91
CA GLN A 252 -3.16 -42.87 -18.63
C GLN A 252 -3.48 -41.41 -18.28
N ARG A 253 -4.74 -41.11 -17.97
CA ARG A 253 -5.13 -39.74 -17.59
C ARG A 253 -4.66 -39.40 -16.18
N ILE A 254 -4.67 -40.37 -15.28
CA ILE A 254 -4.13 -40.22 -13.92
C ILE A 254 -2.60 -40.07 -13.99
N THR A 255 -1.91 -40.90 -14.78
CA THR A 255 -0.44 -40.81 -14.88
C THR A 255 0.01 -39.48 -15.47
N VAL A 256 -0.61 -39.02 -16.56
CA VAL A 256 -0.30 -37.72 -17.18
C VAL A 256 -0.60 -36.54 -16.24
N ALA A 257 -1.71 -36.59 -15.49
CA ALA A 257 -2.06 -35.51 -14.56
C ALA A 257 -1.07 -35.36 -13.40
N ASN A 258 -0.44 -36.46 -12.99
CA ASN A 258 0.48 -36.52 -11.86
C ASN A 258 1.97 -36.61 -12.27
N MET A 259 2.29 -36.46 -13.56
CA MET A 259 3.64 -36.64 -14.11
C MET A 259 4.28 -37.98 -13.70
N LEU A 260 3.49 -39.05 -13.62
CA LEU A 260 3.97 -40.38 -13.21
C LEU A 260 4.59 -41.11 -14.40
N SER A 261 5.73 -41.77 -14.16
CA SER A 261 6.30 -42.76 -15.07
C SER A 261 5.46 -44.04 -15.10
N GLN A 262 5.54 -44.83 -16.17
CA GLN A 262 4.71 -46.03 -16.36
C GLN A 262 4.95 -47.13 -15.28
N ASP A 263 6.14 -47.19 -14.69
CA ASP A 263 6.54 -48.26 -13.75
C ASP A 263 6.57 -47.84 -12.27
N ILE A 264 6.01 -46.67 -11.93
CA ILE A 264 6.12 -46.15 -10.56
C ILE A 264 5.16 -46.85 -9.60
N VAL A 265 5.69 -47.24 -8.43
CA VAL A 265 4.88 -47.67 -7.28
C VAL A 265 4.48 -46.43 -6.49
N ILE A 266 3.18 -46.24 -6.29
CA ILE A 266 2.65 -45.15 -5.47
C ILE A 266 2.77 -45.49 -3.99
N ASP A 267 3.29 -44.56 -3.20
CA ASP A 267 3.47 -44.70 -1.76
C ASP A 267 2.16 -44.47 -1.00
N ILE A 268 1.94 -45.19 0.10
CA ILE A 268 0.78 -44.95 0.97
C ILE A 268 0.79 -43.53 1.54
N ASN A 269 -0.38 -42.98 1.85
CA ASN A 269 -0.58 -41.63 2.38
C ASN A 269 -0.01 -40.50 1.49
N THR A 270 0.25 -40.76 0.21
CA THR A 270 0.60 -39.72 -0.77
C THR A 270 -0.62 -39.29 -1.58
N PRO A 271 -0.71 -38.01 -1.98
CA PRO A 271 -1.82 -37.53 -2.78
C PRO A 271 -1.64 -37.82 -4.27
N VAL A 272 -2.69 -38.32 -4.92
CA VAL A 272 -2.78 -38.54 -6.37
C VAL A 272 -3.98 -37.78 -6.92
N LEU A 273 -3.79 -36.98 -7.96
CA LEU A 273 -4.86 -36.26 -8.64
C LEU A 273 -5.61 -37.17 -9.61
N VAL A 274 -6.93 -37.20 -9.50
CA VAL A 274 -7.82 -37.96 -10.36
C VAL A 274 -8.65 -36.98 -11.19
N PRO A 275 -8.43 -36.88 -12.51
CA PRO A 275 -9.17 -35.95 -13.37
C PRO A 275 -10.60 -36.42 -13.69
N LEU A 276 -11.60 -35.63 -13.30
CA LEU A 276 -13.02 -35.97 -13.45
C LEU A 276 -13.66 -35.22 -14.63
N LYS A 277 -14.43 -35.93 -15.47
CA LYS A 277 -15.19 -35.32 -16.59
C LYS A 277 -16.59 -34.84 -16.22
N SER A 278 -17.12 -35.34 -15.11
CA SER A 278 -18.53 -35.15 -14.79
C SER A 278 -18.75 -33.88 -13.97
N LYS A 279 -19.88 -33.21 -14.18
CA LYS A 279 -20.43 -32.24 -13.21
C LYS A 279 -21.13 -32.95 -12.03
N ARG A 280 -21.16 -34.28 -12.02
CA ARG A 280 -21.58 -35.12 -10.88
C ARG A 280 -20.47 -35.15 -9.84
N CYS A 281 -20.87 -35.23 -8.58
CA CYS A 281 -19.95 -35.55 -7.50
C CYS A 281 -19.32 -36.93 -7.73
N PRO A 282 -18.01 -37.10 -7.49
CA PRO A 282 -17.42 -38.43 -7.48
C PRO A 282 -17.99 -39.21 -6.27
N THR A 283 -18.32 -40.49 -6.47
CA THR A 283 -18.78 -41.37 -5.39
C THR A 283 -17.81 -42.54 -5.25
N SER A 284 -17.56 -42.97 -4.02
CA SER A 284 -16.63 -44.07 -3.70
C SER A 284 -17.17 -45.45 -4.07
N ASP A 285 -18.48 -45.59 -4.20
CA ASP A 285 -19.18 -46.89 -4.25
C ASP A 285 -19.23 -47.49 -5.68
N GLY A 286 -18.31 -47.05 -6.56
CA GLY A 286 -17.93 -47.77 -7.77
C GLY A 286 -19.10 -48.32 -8.58
N SER A 287 -19.96 -47.46 -9.12
CA SER A 287 -20.87 -47.84 -10.21
C SER A 287 -21.47 -46.61 -10.86
N LEU A 288 -20.94 -46.23 -12.02
CA LEU A 288 -21.75 -45.60 -13.05
C LEU A 288 -22.59 -46.72 -13.69
N ALA A 289 -23.50 -47.31 -12.93
CA ALA A 289 -24.41 -48.32 -13.45
C ALA A 289 -25.56 -47.61 -14.19
N ASP A 290 -25.67 -47.97 -15.47
CA ASP A 290 -26.87 -48.04 -16.29
C ASP A 290 -28.00 -47.06 -15.95
N GLY A 291 -28.17 -46.06 -16.82
CA GLY A 291 -29.47 -45.74 -17.43
C GLY A 291 -30.73 -45.57 -16.56
N ILE A 292 -30.62 -45.43 -15.24
CA ILE A 292 -31.76 -45.32 -14.32
C ILE A 292 -31.85 -43.89 -13.82
N TYR A 293 -33.05 -43.31 -13.94
CA TYR A 293 -33.46 -42.04 -13.34
C TYR A 293 -33.27 -42.10 -11.82
N LEU A 294 -32.07 -41.79 -11.34
CA LEU A 294 -31.74 -41.59 -9.93
C LEU A 294 -31.62 -40.09 -9.67
N GLU A 295 -32.30 -39.63 -8.63
CA GLU A 295 -32.30 -38.26 -8.11
C GLU A 295 -30.86 -37.74 -7.99
N TYR A 296 -30.51 -36.79 -8.84
CA TYR A 296 -29.12 -36.49 -9.19
C TYR A 296 -28.58 -35.34 -8.35
N VAL A 297 -27.57 -35.61 -7.52
CA VAL A 297 -26.82 -34.54 -6.82
C VAL A 297 -25.82 -33.93 -7.80
N ASP A 298 -26.19 -32.80 -8.39
CA ASP A 298 -25.28 -31.98 -9.18
C ASP A 298 -24.26 -31.35 -8.22
N CYS A 299 -22.95 -31.50 -8.49
CA CYS A 299 -21.92 -30.98 -7.57
C CYS A 299 -21.84 -29.46 -7.58
N ILE A 300 -22.53 -28.84 -8.53
CA ILE A 300 -22.58 -27.40 -8.64
C ILE A 300 -23.17 -26.86 -7.34
N ARG A 301 -22.31 -26.25 -6.51
CA ARG A 301 -22.73 -25.25 -5.53
C ARG A 301 -23.76 -24.37 -6.24
N ARG A 302 -25.04 -24.46 -5.84
CA ARG A 302 -25.91 -23.29 -5.90
C ARG A 302 -25.24 -22.29 -4.98
N GLY A 303 -24.24 -21.59 -5.49
CA GLY A 303 -23.62 -20.50 -4.79
C GLY A 303 -24.78 -19.65 -4.34
N LYS A 304 -24.99 -19.55 -3.03
CA LYS A 304 -25.76 -18.44 -2.50
C LYS A 304 -25.05 -17.26 -3.13
N LYS A 305 -25.70 -16.63 -4.13
CA LYS A 305 -25.11 -15.51 -4.85
C LYS A 305 -24.65 -14.59 -3.76
N PHE A 306 -23.33 -14.48 -3.56
CA PHE A 306 -22.78 -13.50 -2.65
C PHE A 306 -23.50 -12.21 -3.02
N PRO A 307 -24.06 -11.44 -2.08
CA PRO A 307 -24.88 -10.30 -2.44
C PRO A 307 -23.93 -9.21 -2.96
N VAL A 308 -23.38 -9.41 -4.16
CA VAL A 308 -22.38 -8.57 -4.80
C VAL A 308 -22.93 -7.17 -4.87
N LYS A 309 -24.23 -7.02 -5.14
CA LYS A 309 -24.94 -5.73 -5.08
C LYS A 309 -24.86 -5.05 -3.72
N LEU A 310 -25.01 -5.79 -2.62
CA LEU A 310 -24.94 -5.24 -1.26
C LEU A 310 -23.50 -4.89 -0.88
N VAL A 311 -22.54 -5.76 -1.19
CA VAL A 311 -21.11 -5.55 -0.89
C VAL A 311 -20.53 -4.42 -1.73
N THR A 312 -20.91 -4.28 -3.01
CA THR A 312 -20.48 -3.15 -3.85
C THR A 312 -21.09 -1.84 -3.40
N LEU A 313 -22.36 -1.81 -2.97
CA LEU A 313 -22.98 -0.61 -2.38
C LEU A 313 -22.26 -0.16 -1.11
N LEU A 314 -21.94 -1.09 -0.21
CA LEU A 314 -21.20 -0.79 1.02
C LEU A 314 -19.77 -0.32 0.71
N GLY A 315 -19.08 -0.96 -0.25
CA GLY A 315 -17.74 -0.57 -0.67
C GLY A 315 -17.68 0.84 -1.26
N ILE A 316 -18.65 1.21 -2.11
CA ILE A 316 -18.75 2.57 -2.66
C ILE A 316 -19.00 3.59 -1.55
N GLY A 317 -19.89 3.27 -0.59
CA GLY A 317 -20.17 4.15 0.55
C GLY A 317 -18.93 4.43 1.41
N ILE A 318 -18.16 3.38 1.73
CA ILE A 318 -16.92 3.50 2.50
C ILE A 318 -15.86 4.29 1.72
N GLY A 319 -15.69 4.02 0.42
CA GLY A 319 -14.75 4.74 -0.43
C GLY A 319 -15.05 6.25 -0.51
N LEU A 320 -16.33 6.61 -0.71
CA LEU A 320 -16.76 8.01 -0.73
C LEU A 320 -16.54 8.70 0.62
N ALA A 321 -16.82 8.01 1.73
CA ALA A 321 -16.59 8.55 3.07
C ALA A 321 -15.10 8.88 3.32
N PHE A 322 -14.17 8.00 2.89
CA PHE A 322 -12.74 8.27 3.01
C PHE A 322 -12.27 9.45 2.16
N ILE A 323 -12.80 9.60 0.94
CA ILE A 323 -12.47 10.75 0.07
C ILE A 323 -12.97 12.05 0.71
N CYS A 324 -14.20 12.09 1.21
CA CYS A 324 -14.73 13.26 1.90
C CYS A 324 -13.94 13.61 3.16
N MET A 325 -13.56 12.60 3.96
CA MET A 325 -12.72 12.77 5.14
C MET A 325 -11.37 13.39 4.77
N PHE A 326 -10.68 12.86 3.75
CA PHE A 326 -9.39 13.39 3.31
C PHE A 326 -9.47 14.84 2.83
N LEU A 327 -10.49 15.19 2.03
CA LEU A 327 -10.70 16.55 1.55
C LEU A 327 -11.00 17.53 2.68
N SER A 328 -11.81 17.14 3.67
CA SER A 328 -12.10 17.97 4.84
C SER A 328 -10.85 18.24 5.69
N VAL A 329 -10.03 17.21 5.95
CA VAL A 329 -8.76 17.33 6.68
C VAL A 329 -7.78 18.23 5.90
N TYR A 330 -7.69 18.09 4.58
CA TYR A 330 -6.84 18.93 3.75
C TYR A 330 -7.26 20.41 3.80
N LYS A 331 -8.57 20.69 3.71
CA LYS A 331 -9.11 22.06 3.85
C LYS A 331 -8.85 22.63 5.24
N LEU A 332 -9.01 21.83 6.29
CA LEU A 332 -8.69 22.24 7.66
C LEU A 332 -7.21 22.56 7.81
N TYR A 333 -6.31 21.70 7.29
CA TYR A 333 -4.87 21.94 7.28
C TYR A 333 -4.52 23.26 6.56
N GLN A 334 -5.09 23.53 5.39
CA GLN A 334 -4.90 24.80 4.70
C GLN A 334 -5.40 25.99 5.52
N CYS A 335 -6.56 25.87 6.17
CA CYS A 335 -7.12 26.93 7.02
C CYS A 335 -6.19 27.23 8.22
N LEU A 336 -5.72 26.20 8.92
CA LEU A 336 -4.79 26.32 10.04
C LEU A 336 -3.45 26.94 9.61
N LYS A 337 -2.91 26.51 8.46
CA LYS A 337 -1.69 27.07 7.88
C LYS A 337 -1.85 28.56 7.57
N ARG A 338 -2.98 28.96 6.95
CA ARG A 338 -3.27 30.39 6.67
C ARG A 338 -3.41 31.21 7.94
N ARG A 339 -4.13 30.71 8.95
CA ARG A 339 -4.28 31.39 10.26
C ARG A 339 -2.92 31.59 10.93
N ARG A 340 -2.07 30.57 10.97
CA ARG A 340 -0.72 30.65 11.56
C ARG A 340 0.15 31.72 10.90
N ILE A 341 0.06 31.87 9.57
CA ILE A 341 0.81 32.91 8.84
C ILE A 341 0.33 34.32 9.24
N LYS A 342 -0.99 34.56 9.27
CA LYS A 342 -1.56 35.85 9.67
C LYS A 342 -1.17 36.23 11.11
N THR A 343 -1.32 35.31 12.05
CA THR A 343 -0.95 35.55 13.46
C THR A 343 0.54 35.86 13.62
N GLN A 344 1.41 35.24 12.82
CA GLN A 344 2.85 35.56 12.83
C GLN A 344 3.12 36.97 12.29
N GLN A 345 2.48 37.35 11.17
CA GLN A 345 2.60 38.71 10.62
C GLN A 345 2.14 39.78 11.61
N GLU A 346 1.02 39.57 12.30
CA GLU A 346 0.52 40.48 13.34
C GLU A 346 1.48 40.59 14.53
N LYS A 347 2.06 39.46 14.98
CA LYS A 347 3.08 39.47 16.05
C LYS A 347 4.29 40.31 15.66
N PHE A 348 4.80 40.17 14.44
CA PHE A 348 5.90 40.99 13.94
C PHE A 348 5.52 42.48 13.84
N PHE A 349 4.32 42.79 13.36
CA PHE A 349 3.83 44.16 13.31
C PHE A 349 3.80 44.81 14.70
N LYS A 350 3.31 44.09 15.73
CA LYS A 350 3.31 44.57 17.11
C LYS A 350 4.73 44.73 17.67
N GLN A 351 5.59 43.73 17.46
CA GLN A 351 6.97 43.76 17.96
C GLN A 351 7.83 44.86 17.33
N ASN A 352 7.57 45.22 16.07
CA ASN A 352 8.30 46.27 15.35
C ASN A 352 7.75 47.68 15.61
N GLY A 353 6.96 47.87 16.68
CA GLY A 353 6.43 49.19 17.05
C GLY A 353 5.30 49.69 16.14
N GLY A 354 4.56 48.80 15.48
CA GLY A 354 3.49 49.15 14.55
C GLY A 354 2.42 50.08 15.12
N PHE A 355 1.99 49.86 16.37
CA PHE A 355 1.03 50.74 17.04
C PHE A 355 1.62 52.12 17.37
N LEU A 356 2.87 52.18 17.84
CA LEU A 356 3.56 53.45 18.15
C LEU A 356 3.76 54.30 16.89
N LEU A 357 4.08 53.67 15.76
CA LEU A 357 4.20 54.36 14.48
C LEU A 357 2.83 54.87 14.01
N GLN A 358 1.77 54.05 14.13
CA GLN A 358 0.41 54.43 13.73
C GLN A 358 -0.12 55.60 14.57
N GLU A 359 0.13 55.61 15.88
CA GLU A 359 -0.20 56.70 16.79
C GLU A 359 0.52 57.99 16.41
N LYS A 360 1.85 57.95 16.22
CA LYS A 360 2.62 59.12 15.80
C LYS A 360 2.12 59.68 14.47
N ILE A 361 1.98 58.85 13.43
CA ILE A 361 1.46 59.27 12.11
C ILE A 361 0.02 59.82 12.20
N SER A 362 -0.79 59.34 13.13
CA SER A 362 -2.18 59.81 13.31
C SER A 362 -2.27 61.14 14.06
N SER A 363 -1.33 61.44 14.97
CA SER A 363 -1.32 62.70 15.73
C SER A 363 -0.77 63.90 14.93
N PHE A 364 0.00 63.65 13.86
CA PHE A 364 0.55 64.71 13.02
C PHE A 364 -0.40 65.06 11.85
N GLY A 365 -0.70 66.35 11.72
CA GLY A 365 -1.74 66.94 10.85
C GLY A 365 -1.62 66.70 9.34
N SER A 366 -2.69 67.06 8.64
CA SER A 366 -3.21 66.45 7.40
C SER A 366 -2.51 66.70 6.04
N SER A 367 -1.28 67.24 5.93
CA SER A 367 -0.78 67.64 4.58
C SER A 367 0.08 66.63 3.83
N SER A 368 0.62 65.58 4.46
CA SER A 368 1.14 64.39 3.75
C SER A 368 1.37 63.20 4.69
N LYS A 369 0.32 62.41 4.93
CA LYS A 369 0.43 61.18 5.74
C LYS A 369 1.21 60.13 4.96
N ALA A 370 2.32 59.67 5.49
CA ALA A 370 3.05 58.56 4.90
C ALA A 370 2.25 57.26 4.97
N LYS A 371 2.19 56.53 3.86
CA LYS A 371 1.41 55.29 3.76
C LYS A 371 2.14 54.15 4.48
N LEU A 372 1.41 53.39 5.28
CA LEU A 372 1.90 52.10 5.77
C LEU A 372 1.62 51.04 4.69
N PHE A 373 2.68 50.52 4.09
CA PHE A 373 2.62 49.46 3.09
C PHE A 373 2.73 48.08 3.77
N THR A 374 2.06 47.09 3.17
CA THR A 374 2.23 45.67 3.52
C THR A 374 3.48 45.08 2.86
N ALA A 375 4.03 44.00 3.43
CA ALA A 375 5.15 43.30 2.82
C ALA A 375 4.81 42.79 1.41
N GLU A 376 3.58 42.28 1.22
CA GLU A 376 3.09 41.75 -0.06
C GLU A 376 2.98 42.84 -1.14
N GLU A 377 2.55 44.06 -0.78
CA GLU A 377 2.53 45.20 -1.71
C GLU A 377 3.94 45.54 -2.21
N LEU A 378 4.94 45.54 -1.31
CA LEU A 378 6.32 45.86 -1.67
C LEU A 378 7.01 44.74 -2.43
N GLU A 379 6.74 43.48 -2.08
CA GLU A 379 7.20 42.30 -2.84
C GLU A 379 6.65 42.36 -4.27
N ARG A 380 5.36 42.64 -4.45
CA ARG A 380 4.78 42.79 -5.80
C ARG A 380 5.36 43.98 -6.55
N ALA A 381 5.49 45.13 -5.89
CA ALA A 381 6.02 46.34 -6.52
C ALA A 381 7.47 46.15 -7.02
N THR A 382 8.26 45.32 -6.33
CA THR A 382 9.68 45.07 -6.63
C THR A 382 9.93 43.76 -7.37
N ASP A 383 8.89 43.05 -7.81
CA ASP A 383 9.00 41.71 -8.41
C ASP A 383 9.79 40.74 -7.52
N ASN A 384 9.36 40.60 -6.26
CA ASN A 384 10.02 39.83 -5.21
C ASN A 384 11.47 40.26 -4.94
N TYR A 385 11.74 41.57 -4.94
CA TYR A 385 13.10 42.13 -4.80
C TYR A 385 14.08 41.57 -5.84
N ASN A 386 13.64 41.47 -7.10
CA ASN A 386 14.43 40.95 -8.21
C ASN A 386 15.76 41.70 -8.34
N GLN A 387 16.85 40.96 -8.56
CA GLN A 387 18.19 41.54 -8.75
C GLN A 387 18.26 42.46 -9.97
N SER A 388 17.46 42.20 -11.01
CA SER A 388 17.36 43.09 -12.19
C SER A 388 16.82 44.49 -11.87
N ARG A 389 16.16 44.66 -10.72
CA ARG A 389 15.61 45.92 -10.23
C ARG A 389 16.50 46.57 -9.16
N PHE A 390 17.70 46.06 -8.94
CA PHE A 390 18.66 46.64 -8.00
C PHE A 390 19.05 48.06 -8.40
N LEU A 391 19.05 48.98 -7.43
CA LEU A 391 19.49 50.36 -7.61
C LEU A 391 20.77 50.68 -6.83
N GLY A 392 21.03 49.97 -5.74
CA GLY A 392 22.22 50.20 -4.91
C GLY A 392 22.14 49.51 -3.55
N GLN A 393 23.29 49.35 -2.90
CA GLN A 393 23.40 48.79 -1.56
C GLN A 393 24.36 49.64 -0.72
N GLY A 394 23.96 49.92 0.53
CA GLY A 394 24.80 50.63 1.50
C GLY A 394 24.79 49.95 2.86
N GLY A 395 25.43 50.59 3.85
CA GLY A 395 25.48 50.08 5.23
C GLY A 395 24.11 49.85 5.87
N TYR A 396 23.11 50.63 5.46
CA TYR A 396 21.77 50.63 6.03
C TYR A 396 20.72 49.85 5.22
N GLY A 397 21.13 49.08 4.19
CA GLY A 397 20.20 48.24 3.42
C GLY A 397 20.44 48.21 1.92
N THR A 398 19.51 47.58 1.20
CA THR A 398 19.52 47.44 -0.26
C THR A 398 18.33 48.17 -0.86
N VAL A 399 18.52 48.87 -1.98
CA VAL A 399 17.50 49.66 -2.66
C VAL A 399 17.13 49.02 -3.99
N TYR A 400 15.83 48.86 -4.22
CA TYR A 400 15.26 48.29 -5.44
C TYR A 400 14.31 49.29 -6.12
N LYS A 401 14.22 49.22 -7.44
CA LYS A 401 13.23 49.92 -8.26
C LYS A 401 11.90 49.20 -8.17
N GLY A 402 10.90 49.87 -7.61
CA GLY A 402 9.54 49.37 -7.51
C GLY A 402 8.56 50.14 -8.40
N MET A 403 7.42 49.53 -8.68
CA MET A 403 6.25 50.18 -9.29
C MET A 403 5.03 49.87 -8.44
N LEU A 404 4.41 50.92 -7.89
CA LEU A 404 3.18 50.79 -7.10
C LEU A 404 1.99 50.43 -8.01
N LEU A 405 0.87 50.02 -7.42
CA LEU A 405 -0.34 49.62 -8.15
C LEU A 405 -0.94 50.75 -9.00
N ASP A 406 -0.72 52.00 -8.61
CA ASP A 406 -1.15 53.19 -9.35
C ASP A 406 -0.19 53.59 -10.48
N GLY A 407 0.86 52.78 -10.74
CA GLY A 407 1.88 53.04 -11.74
C GLY A 407 3.04 53.92 -11.26
N THR A 408 3.02 54.40 -10.02
CA THR A 408 4.09 55.26 -9.48
C THR A 408 5.41 54.49 -9.36
N ILE A 409 6.46 55.00 -9.99
CA ILE A 409 7.82 54.45 -9.86
C ILE A 409 8.43 54.93 -8.55
N VAL A 410 8.92 53.99 -7.74
CA VAL A 410 9.44 54.25 -6.40
C VAL A 410 10.78 53.56 -6.17
N ALA A 411 11.57 54.10 -5.24
CA ALA A 411 12.70 53.38 -4.67
C ALA A 411 12.25 52.68 -3.37
N VAL A 412 12.39 51.36 -3.31
CA VAL A 412 12.08 50.55 -2.12
C VAL A 412 13.39 50.14 -1.46
N LYS A 413 13.69 50.76 -0.31
CA LYS A 413 14.85 50.40 0.51
C LYS A 413 14.45 49.32 1.51
N ARG A 414 15.08 48.16 1.44
CA ARG A 414 14.99 47.07 2.41
C ARG A 414 16.11 47.19 3.42
N SER A 415 15.78 47.52 4.67
CA SER A 415 16.77 47.69 5.74
C SER A 415 17.40 46.35 6.15
N ARG A 416 18.58 46.39 6.76
CA ARG A 416 19.13 45.23 7.48
C ARG A 416 18.30 44.98 8.76
N ALA A 417 18.49 43.83 9.40
CA ALA A 417 17.80 43.49 10.65
C ALA A 417 17.97 44.62 11.68
N ILE A 418 16.86 45.12 12.24
CA ILE A 418 16.89 46.14 13.29
C ILE A 418 16.80 45.41 14.64
N ASP A 419 17.69 45.77 15.58
CA ASP A 419 17.64 45.27 16.96
C ASP A 419 16.51 45.97 17.73
N LYS A 420 15.95 45.31 18.76
CA LYS A 420 14.82 45.84 19.55
C LYS A 420 15.11 47.23 20.13
N HIS A 421 16.36 47.52 20.46
CA HIS A 421 16.80 48.82 21.00
C HIS A 421 16.82 49.96 19.96
N GLN A 422 16.72 49.66 18.66
CA GLN A 422 16.77 50.65 17.58
C GLN A 422 15.40 50.95 16.93
N ILE A 423 14.33 50.30 17.41
CA ILE A 423 12.97 50.47 16.85
C ILE A 423 12.46 51.90 17.05
N GLU A 424 12.70 52.50 18.22
CA GLU A 424 12.29 53.89 18.48
C GLU A 424 13.06 54.90 17.61
N GLN A 425 14.36 54.66 17.40
CA GLN A 425 15.19 55.46 16.51
C GLN A 425 14.70 55.37 15.07
N PHE A 426 14.35 54.17 14.60
CA PHE A 426 13.73 53.95 13.29
C PHE A 426 12.39 54.69 13.15
N ILE A 427 11.51 54.61 14.16
CA ILE A 427 10.22 55.32 14.14
C ILE A 427 10.43 56.83 14.09
N ASN A 428 11.36 57.37 14.88
CA ASN A 428 11.69 58.79 14.85
C ASN A 428 12.26 59.23 13.50
N GLU A 429 13.15 58.43 12.90
CA GLU A 429 13.69 58.70 11.56
C GLU A 429 12.59 58.71 10.50
N VAL A 430 11.68 57.73 10.52
CA VAL A 430 10.51 57.71 9.62
C VAL A 430 9.71 58.99 9.80
N VAL A 431 9.32 59.34 11.03
CA VAL A 431 8.51 60.54 11.30
C VAL A 431 9.20 61.81 10.79
N ILE A 432 10.51 61.99 11.02
CA ILE A 432 11.26 63.14 10.52
C ILE A 432 11.28 63.16 8.98
N LEU A 433 11.59 62.04 8.33
CA LEU A 433 11.68 61.95 6.86
C LEU A 433 10.32 62.16 6.17
N THR A 434 9.21 61.84 6.84
CA THR A 434 7.87 62.13 6.29
C THR A 434 7.52 63.62 6.29
N GLN A 435 8.18 64.43 7.12
CA GLN A 435 7.92 65.87 7.24
C GLN A 435 8.80 66.71 6.30
N ILE A 436 9.90 66.16 5.80
CA ILE A 436 10.82 66.87 4.92
C ILE A 436 10.25 66.87 3.49
N ASN A 437 9.71 68.01 3.07
CA ASN A 437 9.26 68.24 1.70
C ASN A 437 10.06 69.38 1.07
N HIS A 438 11.17 69.03 0.41
CA HIS A 438 12.04 70.00 -0.23
C HIS A 438 12.40 69.53 -1.65
N ARG A 439 12.48 70.47 -2.62
CA ARG A 439 12.73 70.17 -4.05
C ARG A 439 14.00 69.36 -4.31
N ASN A 440 15.00 69.49 -3.42
CA ASN A 440 16.29 68.81 -3.53
C ASN A 440 16.44 67.59 -2.61
N ILE A 441 15.39 67.17 -1.90
CA ILE A 441 15.40 66.04 -0.98
C ILE A 441 14.40 64.98 -1.44
N VAL A 442 14.81 63.72 -1.40
CA VAL A 442 13.95 62.58 -1.72
C VAL A 442 12.83 62.48 -0.69
N LYS A 443 11.58 62.63 -1.14
CA LYS A 443 10.40 62.54 -0.27
C LYS A 443 10.07 61.07 0.07
N LEU A 444 9.84 60.80 1.35
CA LEU A 444 9.38 59.51 1.84
C LEU A 444 7.85 59.39 1.62
N LEU A 445 7.42 58.40 0.87
CA LEU A 445 6.01 58.11 0.59
C LEU A 445 5.39 57.20 1.64
N GLY A 446 6.20 56.35 2.27
CA GLY A 446 5.72 55.37 3.23
C GLY A 446 6.78 54.41 3.73
N CYS A 447 6.35 53.50 4.60
CA CYS A 447 7.21 52.44 5.13
C CYS A 447 6.42 51.14 5.35
N CYS A 448 7.14 50.05 5.61
CA CYS A 448 6.57 48.75 5.96
C CYS A 448 7.27 48.21 7.21
N LEU A 449 6.46 47.72 8.16
CA LEU A 449 6.91 47.14 9.43
C LEU A 449 6.68 45.62 9.51
N GLN A 450 6.16 45.00 8.44
CA GLN A 450 5.93 43.56 8.38
C GLN A 450 7.22 42.82 7.99
N GLY A 451 7.49 41.66 8.62
CA GLY A 451 8.63 40.82 8.24
C GLY A 451 8.39 40.09 6.92
N THR A 452 9.35 40.14 6.00
CA THR A 452 9.38 39.33 4.77
C THR A 452 9.98 37.95 5.04
N LYS A 453 9.39 36.88 4.49
CA LYS A 453 9.97 35.52 4.58
C LYS A 453 11.07 35.38 3.54
N TYR A 454 12.24 34.84 3.93
CA TYR A 454 13.14 34.24 2.95
C TYR A 454 12.51 32.92 2.47
N ARG A 455 12.54 32.68 1.16
CA ARG A 455 12.15 31.42 0.54
C ARG A 455 13.35 30.85 -0.19
#